data_AF-A0A1J3CVA4-F1
#
_entry.id   AF-A0A1J3CVA4-F1
#
_cell.length_a   1.000
_cell.length_b   1.000
_cell.length_c   1.000
_cell.angle_alpha   90.00
_cell.angle_beta   90.00
_cell.angle_gamma   90.00
#
_symmetry.space_group_name_H-M   'P 1'
#
loop_
_entity.id
_entity.type
_entity.pdbx_description
1 polymer ?
#
loop_
_entity_poly.entity_id
_entity_poly.type
_entity_poly.pdbx_seq_one_letter_code
_entity_poly.pdbx_strand_id
1 'polypeptide(L)'
;VFIVHMYASLASRFFIKAKKIGLMKPGYVWILTNGVTDNLSSINETGVEAMQGVLGVKTYIQKSEDLDMFRARWSKLFPRLQLNAYGLLAYDAIT
;
A
#
# COMPACT_ATOMS: atom_id res chain seq x y z
N VAL A 1 19.90 6.80 0.93
CA VAL A 1 18.54 6.53 1.44
C VAL A 1 17.56 7.25 0.52
N PHE A 2 16.47 6.60 0.12
CA PHE A 2 15.44 7.15 -0.76
C PHE A 2 14.05 6.98 -0.16
N ILE A 3 13.24 8.03 -0.22
CA ILE A 3 11.84 8.03 0.19
C ILE A 3 10.99 8.02 -1.09
N VAL A 4 10.07 7.07 -1.18
CA VAL A 4 9.26 6.83 -2.37
C VAL A 4 7.80 7.18 -2.05
N HIS A 5 7.36 8.30 -2.62
CA HIS A 5 5.96 8.75 -2.57
C HIS A 5 5.40 8.83 -3.98
N MET A 6 4.55 7.88 -4.33
CA MET A 6 3.89 7.78 -5.63
C MET A 6 2.71 6.81 -5.54
N TYR A 7 1.92 6.72 -6.61
CA TYR A 7 0.87 5.72 -6.72
C TYR A 7 1.46 4.30 -6.79
N ALA A 8 0.79 3.31 -6.18
CA ALA A 8 1.27 1.93 -6.07
C ALA A 8 1.67 1.29 -7.42
N SER A 9 0.88 1.51 -8.48
CA SER A 9 1.22 0.97 -9.81
C SER A 9 2.45 1.62 -10.45
N LEU A 10 2.76 2.89 -10.11
CA LEU A 10 3.98 3.55 -10.53
C LEU A 10 5.18 3.03 -9.72
N ALA A 11 5.01 2.84 -8.41
CA ALA A 11 6.04 2.23 -7.55
C ALA A 11 6.45 0.85 -8.05
N SER A 12 5.48 0.00 -8.41
CA SER A 12 5.76 -1.32 -8.99
C SER A 12 6.66 -1.22 -10.24
N ARG A 13 6.28 -0.38 -11.21
CA ARG A 13 7.08 -0.18 -12.45
C ARG A 13 8.45 0.41 -12.15
N PHE A 14 8.53 1.34 -11.20
CA PHE A 14 9.77 1.97 -10.76
C PHE A 14 10.74 0.94 -10.18
N PHE A 15 10.31 0.13 -9.21
CA PHE A 15 11.18 -0.86 -8.57
C PHE A 15 11.62 -1.98 -9.51
N ILE A 16 10.76 -2.39 -10.45
CA ILE A 16 11.15 -3.32 -11.52
C ILE A 16 12.33 -2.76 -12.33
N LYS A 17 12.32 -1.47 -12.65
CA LYS A 17 13.43 -0.81 -13.37
C LYS A 17 14.64 -0.61 -12.47
N ALA A 18 14.46 -0.14 -11.24
CA ALA A 18 15.53 0.05 -10.26
C ALA A 18 16.31 -1.25 -10.00
N LYS A 19 15.62 -2.38 -9.86
CA LYS A 19 16.23 -3.72 -9.74
C LYS A 19 17.05 -4.07 -10.98
N LYS A 20 16.50 -3.85 -12.18
CA LYS A 20 17.20 -4.13 -13.46
C LYS A 20 18.51 -3.35 -13.61
N ILE A 21 18.58 -2.12 -13.13
CA ILE A 21 19.80 -1.29 -13.20
C ILE A 21 20.70 -1.40 -11.96
N GLY A 22 20.40 -2.33 -11.04
CA GLY A 22 21.26 -2.63 -9.89
C GLY A 22 21.13 -1.68 -8.70
N LEU A 23 20.11 -0.82 -8.65
CA LEU A 23 19.85 0.09 -7.52
C LEU A 23 19.17 -0.60 -6.31
N MET A 24 18.89 -1.90 -6.41
CA MET A 24 18.37 -2.72 -5.31
C MET A 24 19.47 -3.58 -4.63
N LYS A 25 20.74 -3.38 -4.98
CA LYS A 25 21.88 -4.07 -4.35
C LYS A 25 22.16 -3.51 -2.93
N PRO A 26 22.91 -4.24 -2.09
CA PRO A 26 23.37 -3.70 -0.81
C PRO A 26 24.06 -2.33 -0.98
N GLY A 27 23.80 -1.40 -0.06
CA GLY A 27 24.25 -0.01 -0.12
C GLY A 27 23.13 1.01 -0.40
N TYR A 28 21.95 0.54 -0.82
CA TYR A 28 20.75 1.36 -0.99
C TYR A 28 19.73 1.07 0.11
N VAL A 29 19.06 2.12 0.58
CA VAL A 29 17.95 2.03 1.54
C VAL A 29 16.74 2.71 0.91
N TRP A 30 15.61 2.01 0.91
CA TRP A 30 14.37 2.45 0.30
C TRP A 30 13.25 2.45 1.34
N ILE A 31 12.47 3.53 1.39
CA ILE A 31 11.34 3.69 2.30
C ILE A 31 10.10 4.07 1.48
N LEU A 32 9.06 3.24 1.53
CA LEU A 32 7.74 3.55 0.96
C LEU A 32 6.93 4.36 1.96
N THR A 33 6.30 5.42 1.46
CA THR A 33 5.25 6.13 2.20
C THR A 33 3.92 5.39 2.11
N ASN A 34 2.95 5.82 2.94
CA ASN A 34 1.60 5.27 2.95
C ASN A 34 0.87 5.39 1.60
N GLY A 35 1.24 6.38 0.76
CA GLY A 35 0.75 6.51 -0.61
C GLY A 35 0.98 5.26 -1.49
N VAL A 36 2.01 4.47 -1.18
CA VAL A 36 2.23 3.16 -1.82
C VAL A 36 1.65 2.03 -0.97
N THR A 37 1.99 1.97 0.33
CA THR A 37 1.71 0.79 1.15
C THR A 37 0.24 0.58 1.48
N ASP A 38 -0.57 1.64 1.50
CA ASP A 38 -2.01 1.53 1.76
C ASP A 38 -2.73 0.86 0.58
N ASN A 39 -2.10 0.81 -0.60
CA ASN A 39 -2.58 0.12 -1.79
C ASN A 39 -1.64 -1.03 -2.21
N LEU A 40 -0.84 -1.58 -1.29
CA LEU A 40 0.15 -2.62 -1.62
C LEU A 40 -0.50 -3.90 -2.20
N SER A 41 -1.74 -4.21 -1.79
CA SER A 41 -2.51 -5.36 -2.31
C SER A 41 -2.84 -5.25 -3.80
N SER A 42 -2.73 -4.07 -4.40
CA SER A 42 -2.96 -3.85 -5.84
C SER A 42 -1.72 -4.15 -6.70
N ILE A 43 -0.56 -4.38 -6.08
CA ILE A 43 0.68 -4.65 -6.79
C ILE A 43 0.80 -6.16 -7.05
N ASN A 44 1.15 -6.52 -8.29
CA ASN A 44 1.37 -7.91 -8.67
C ASN A 44 2.66 -8.48 -8.06
N GLU A 45 2.78 -9.80 -8.10
CA GLU A 45 3.91 -10.55 -7.54
C GLU A 45 5.27 -10.04 -8.05
N THR A 46 5.41 -9.80 -9.35
CA THR A 46 6.65 -9.26 -9.94
C THR A 46 7.05 -7.90 -9.35
N GLY A 47 6.08 -7.02 -9.06
CA GLY A 47 6.32 -5.75 -8.41
C GLY A 47 6.78 -5.93 -6.95
N VAL A 48 6.11 -6.83 -6.22
CA VAL A 48 6.47 -7.18 -4.83
C VAL A 48 7.88 -7.75 -4.75
N GLU A 49 8.23 -8.70 -5.61
CA GLU A 49 9.58 -9.28 -5.70
C GLU A 49 10.66 -8.26 -6.08
N ALA A 50 10.29 -7.23 -6.84
CA ALA A 50 11.21 -6.15 -7.19
C ALA A 50 11.51 -5.22 -5.99
N MET A 51 10.62 -5.21 -4.99
CA MET A 51 10.70 -4.43 -3.76
C MET A 51 11.27 -5.20 -2.57
N GLN A 52 11.87 -6.37 -2.79
CA GLN A 52 12.49 -7.14 -1.70
C GLN A 52 13.56 -6.29 -0.98
N GLY A 53 13.44 -6.18 0.34
CA GLY A 53 14.35 -5.36 1.18
C GLY A 53 13.94 -3.89 1.35
N VAL A 54 12.81 -3.47 0.78
CA VAL A 54 12.26 -2.12 0.98
C VAL A 54 11.48 -2.05 2.29
N LEU A 55 11.65 -0.97 3.07
CA LEU A 55 10.83 -0.69 4.25
C LEU A 55 9.59 0.12 3.87
N GLY A 56 8.45 -0.13 4.50
CA GLY A 56 7.21 0.59 4.22
C GLY A 56 6.54 1.14 5.48
N VAL A 57 5.96 2.33 5.36
CA VAL A 57 5.14 2.96 6.40
C VAL A 57 3.67 2.89 5.99
N LYS A 58 2.85 2.18 6.77
CA LYS A 58 1.41 1.98 6.51
C LYS A 58 0.56 2.77 7.48
N THR A 59 -0.57 3.30 7.02
CA THR A 59 -1.54 3.98 7.88
C THR A 59 -2.08 3.00 8.91
N TYR A 60 -1.97 3.36 10.20
CA TYR A 60 -2.55 2.60 11.29
C TYR A 60 -4.04 2.94 11.42
N ILE A 61 -4.89 1.91 11.39
CA ILE A 61 -6.31 2.02 11.68
C ILE A 61 -6.57 1.33 13.01
N GLN A 62 -7.06 2.08 13.99
CA GLN A 62 -7.42 1.54 15.29
C GLN A 62 -8.57 0.53 15.15
N LYS A 63 -8.46 -0.61 15.82
CA LYS A 63 -9.52 -1.63 15.82
C LYS A 63 -10.67 -1.18 16.71
N SER A 64 -11.90 -1.40 16.25
CA SER A 64 -13.14 -1.17 16.99
C SER A 64 -14.24 -2.11 16.48
N GLU A 65 -15.26 -2.35 17.30
CA GLU A 65 -16.43 -3.14 16.88
C GLU A 65 -17.17 -2.48 15.70
N ASP A 66 -17.24 -1.14 15.68
CA ASP A 66 -17.84 -0.37 14.59
C ASP A 66 -17.09 -0.57 13.27
N LEU A 67 -15.75 -0.62 13.31
CA LEU A 67 -14.93 -0.89 12.12
C LEU A 67 -15.21 -2.28 11.55
N ASP A 68 -15.33 -3.29 12.41
CA ASP A 68 -15.60 -4.66 11.99
C ASP A 68 -17.02 -4.78 11.39
N MET A 69 -18.01 -4.13 12.01
CA MET A 69 -19.37 -4.03 11.48
C MET A 69 -19.41 -3.31 10.13
N PHE A 70 -18.66 -2.21 9.98
CA PHE A 70 -18.54 -1.48 8.73
C PHE A 70 -17.92 -2.35 7.64
N ARG A 71 -16.81 -3.05 7.93
CA ARG A 71 -16.16 -3.97 6.99
C ARG A 71 -17.08 -5.09 6.53
N ALA A 72 -17.86 -5.68 7.45
CA ALA A 72 -18.83 -6.71 7.12
C ALA A 72 -19.93 -6.17 6.17
N ARG A 73 -20.48 -4.99 6.47
CA ARG A 73 -21.45 -4.30 5.61
C ARG A 73 -20.86 -3.97 4.24
N TRP A 74 -19.64 -3.41 4.21
CA TRP A 74 -18.94 -3.04 2.99
C TRP A 74 -18.72 -4.25 2.08
N SER A 75 -18.23 -5.38 2.62
CA SER A 75 -18.00 -6.61 1.86
C SER A 75 -19.29 -7.16 1.23
N LYS A 76 -20.43 -7.05 1.94
CA LYS A 76 -21.73 -7.46 1.43
C LYS A 76 -22.22 -6.57 0.28
N LEU A 77 -22.02 -5.26 0.36
CA LEU A 77 -22.46 -4.30 -0.66
C LEU A 77 -21.52 -4.25 -1.87
N PHE A 78 -20.22 -4.38 -1.63
CA PHE A 78 -19.17 -4.20 -2.63
C PHE A 78 -18.18 -5.38 -2.63
N PRO A 79 -18.63 -6.57 -3.07
CA PRO A 79 -17.83 -7.81 -2.97
C PRO A 79 -16.54 -7.79 -3.78
N ARG A 80 -16.39 -6.84 -4.72
CA ARG A 80 -15.20 -6.70 -5.58
C ARG A 80 -14.32 -5.51 -5.21
N LEU A 81 -14.74 -4.64 -4.28
CA LEU A 81 -13.98 -3.44 -3.92
C LEU A 81 -13.28 -3.65 -2.58
N GLN A 82 -11.96 -3.60 -2.62
CA GLN A 82 -11.16 -3.60 -1.40
C GLN A 82 -11.26 -2.24 -0.70
N LEU A 83 -11.41 -2.29 0.62
CA LEU A 83 -11.42 -1.11 1.47
C LEU A 83 -10.00 -0.79 1.94
N ASN A 84 -9.49 0.38 1.58
CA ASN A 84 -8.19 0.88 2.03
C ASN A 84 -8.36 1.95 3.13
N ALA A 85 -7.23 2.45 3.65
CA ALA A 85 -7.24 3.48 4.69
C ALA A 85 -7.97 4.76 4.25
N TYR A 86 -7.86 5.16 2.98
CA TYR A 86 -8.56 6.33 2.45
C TYR A 86 -10.08 6.16 2.48
N GLY A 87 -10.60 4.98 2.11
CA GLY A 87 -12.04 4.69 2.17
C GLY A 87 -12.59 4.71 3.60
N LEU A 88 -11.81 4.25 4.56
CA LEU A 88 -12.15 4.33 5.99
C LEU A 88 -12.19 5.78 6.48
N LEU A 89 -11.15 6.56 6.19
CA LEU A 89 -11.10 7.96 6.58
C LEU A 89 -12.20 8.80 5.91
N ALA A 90 -12.60 8.46 4.68
CA ALA A 90 -13.71 9.12 4.01
C ALA A 90 -15.07 8.81 4.66
N TYR A 91 -15.24 7.61 5.23
CA TYR A 91 -16.43 7.26 6.01
C TYR A 91 -16.48 8.06 7.31
N ASP A 92 -15.38 8.10 8.07
CA ASP A 92 -15.30 8.84 9.33
C ASP A 92 -15.43 10.37 9.14
N ALA A 93 -15.12 10.89 7.95
CA ALA A 93 -15.24 12.32 7.66
C ALA A 93 -16.69 12.80 7.54
N ILE A 94 -17.66 11.90 7.35
CA ILE A 94 -19.08 12.23 7.15
C ILE A 94 -20.00 11.73 8.27
N THR A 95 -19.49 10.89 9.17
CA THR A 95 -20.19 10.37 10.36
C THR A 95 -19.70 11.04 11.61
#